data_AF-A0A2P6PKY6-F1
#
_entry.id   AF-A0A2P6PKY6-F1
#
_cell.length_a   1.000
_cell.length_b   1.000
_cell.length_c   1.000
_cell.angle_alpha   90.00
_cell.angle_beta   90.00
_cell.angle_gamma   90.00
#
_symmetry.space_group_name_H-M   'P 1'
#
loop_
_entity.id
_entity.type
_entity.pdbx_description
1 polymer ?
#
loop_
_entity_poly.entity_id
_entity_poly.type
_entity_poly.pdbx_seq_one_letter_code
_entity_poly.pdbx_strand_id
1 'polypeptide(L)'
;MGFCVFGNIAIAAHYAQRAHGLKCVFIIDFDVHHGNGTNDAFYEDPDIFFLSTHQVSNNFRYVVCSNLFICSCYASLDLKFTP
;
A
#
# COMPACT_ATOMS: atom_id res chain seq x y z
N MET A 1 2.83 13.64 -3.30
CA MET A 1 3.28 13.73 -4.71
C MET A 1 4.77 13.98 -4.73
N GLY A 2 5.56 13.00 -5.18
CA GLY A 2 7.01 13.10 -5.31
C GLY A 2 7.48 12.29 -6.52
N PHE A 3 7.86 12.99 -7.59
CA PHE A 3 8.48 12.47 -8.83
C PHE A 3 7.70 11.43 -9.68
N CYS A 4 6.64 10.81 -9.15
CA CYS A 4 5.75 9.93 -9.92
C CYS A 4 4.72 10.75 -10.70
N VAL A 5 4.71 10.64 -12.04
CA VAL A 5 3.70 11.27 -12.91
C VAL A 5 2.46 10.37 -13.08
N PHE A 6 2.65 9.05 -13.06
CA PHE A 6 1.58 8.05 -13.19
C PHE A 6 1.69 6.99 -12.10
N GLY A 7 0.54 6.47 -11.66
CA GLY A 7 0.44 5.35 -10.71
C GLY A 7 0.64 4.00 -11.39
N ASN A 8 1.86 3.71 -11.85
CA ASN A 8 2.14 2.49 -12.63
C ASN A 8 1.72 1.20 -11.91
N ILE A 9 1.92 1.13 -10.59
CA ILE A 9 1.53 -0.04 -9.79
C ILE A 9 0.01 -0.19 -9.75
N ALA A 10 -0.74 0.91 -9.60
CA ALA A 10 -2.20 0.86 -9.63
C ALA A 10 -2.74 0.47 -11.00
N ILE A 11 -2.14 1.00 -12.08
CA ILE A 11 -2.47 0.61 -13.45
C ILE A 11 -2.21 -0.89 -13.66
N ALA A 12 -1.07 -1.40 -13.19
CA ALA A 12 -0.71 -2.80 -13.32
C ALA A 12 -1.66 -3.73 -12.57
N ALA A 13 -2.09 -3.37 -11.36
CA ALA A 13 -3.02 -4.18 -10.57
C ALA A 13 -4.39 -4.30 -11.25
N HIS A 14 -4.97 -3.18 -11.71
CA HIS A 14 -6.20 -3.23 -12.50
C HIS A 14 -6.03 -3.95 -13.84
N TYR A 15 -4.89 -3.78 -14.51
CA TYR A 15 -4.58 -4.53 -15.71
C TYR A 15 -4.58 -6.04 -15.42
N ALA A 16 -3.98 -6.47 -14.32
CA ALA A 16 -3.95 -7.88 -13.95
C ALA A 16 -5.36 -8.44 -13.66
N GLN A 17 -6.22 -7.68 -12.97
CA GLN A 17 -7.62 -8.07 -12.79
C GLN A 17 -8.35 -8.21 -14.14
N ARG A 18 -8.22 -7.21 -15.03
CA ARG A 18 -8.99 -7.16 -16.29
C ARG A 18 -8.47 -8.12 -17.36
N ALA A 19 -7.16 -8.18 -17.55
CA ALA A 19 -6.53 -8.97 -18.61
C ALA A 19 -6.33 -10.44 -18.23
N HIS A 20 -6.17 -10.73 -16.93
CA HIS A 20 -5.88 -12.08 -16.45
C HIS A 20 -6.97 -12.65 -15.53
N GLY A 21 -8.05 -11.91 -15.27
CA GLY A 21 -9.18 -12.38 -14.46
C GLY A 21 -8.82 -12.59 -13.00
N LEU A 22 -7.75 -11.96 -12.50
CA LEU A 22 -7.36 -12.07 -11.09
C LEU A 22 -8.44 -11.43 -10.22
N LYS A 23 -8.99 -12.22 -9.29
CA LYS A 23 -10.02 -11.75 -8.36
C LYS A 23 -9.45 -11.02 -7.17
N CYS A 24 -8.19 -11.28 -6.82
CA CYS A 24 -7.52 -10.63 -5.71
C CYS A 24 -6.07 -10.32 -6.10
N VAL A 25 -5.60 -9.10 -5.81
CA VAL A 25 -4.19 -8.70 -6.02
C VAL A 25 -3.65 -8.16 -4.71
N PHE A 26 -2.45 -8.61 -4.32
CA PHE A 26 -1.75 -8.07 -3.16
C PHE A 26 -0.55 -7.24 -3.62
N ILE A 27 -0.58 -5.95 -3.28
CA ILE A 27 0.48 -4.99 -3.53
C ILE A 27 1.25 -4.77 -2.23
N ILE A 28 2.57 -5.03 -2.26
CA ILE A 28 3.49 -4.76 -1.16
C ILE A 28 4.42 -3.63 -1.59
N ASP A 29 4.38 -2.53 -0.86
CA ASP A 29 5.19 -1.35 -1.04
C ASP A 29 6.16 -1.21 0.13
N PHE A 30 7.45 -1.36 -0.16
CA PHE A 30 8.53 -1.25 0.81
C PHE A 30 9.35 0.04 0.63
N ASP A 31 8.86 1.00 -0.16
CA ASP A 31 9.47 2.32 -0.26
C ASP A 31 9.40 3.05 1.10
N VAL A 32 10.46 3.81 1.41
CA VAL A 32 10.52 4.57 2.67
C VAL A 32 9.42 5.64 2.75
N HIS A 33 8.86 6.07 1.62
CA HIS A 33 7.74 6.99 1.55
C HIS A 33 6.43 6.22 1.43
N HIS A 34 5.39 6.77 2.05
CA HIS A 34 4.05 6.21 1.87
C HIS A 34 3.62 6.29 0.41
N GLY A 35 3.25 5.15 -0.18
CA GLY A 35 2.63 5.04 -1.49
C GLY A 35 1.20 5.57 -1.52
N ASN A 36 1.01 6.85 -1.17
CA ASN A 36 -0.29 7.47 -1.00
C ASN A 36 -1.16 7.38 -2.28
N GLY A 37 -0.57 7.49 -3.47
CA GLY A 37 -1.31 7.35 -4.73
C GLY A 37 -1.89 5.95 -4.94
N THR A 38 -1.17 4.90 -4.53
CA THR A 38 -1.67 3.51 -4.61
C THR A 38 -2.72 3.25 -3.53
N ASN A 39 -2.48 3.75 -2.31
CA ASN A 39 -3.45 3.69 -1.22
C ASN A 39 -4.79 4.31 -1.63
N ASP A 40 -4.76 5.54 -2.14
CA ASP A 40 -5.96 6.28 -2.50
C ASP A 40 -6.70 5.62 -3.68
N ALA A 41 -5.97 4.99 -4.60
CA ALA A 41 -6.55 4.30 -5.76
C ALA A 41 -7.38 3.05 -5.37
N PHE A 42 -7.02 2.37 -4.29
CA PHE A 42 -7.62 1.09 -3.89
C PHE A 42 -8.28 1.13 -2.51
N TYR A 43 -8.45 2.33 -1.94
CA TYR A 43 -8.94 2.49 -0.57
C TYR A 43 -10.29 1.79 -0.34
N GLU A 44 -11.16 1.79 -1.35
CA GLU A 44 -12.49 1.18 -1.31
C GLU A 44 -12.58 -0.13 -2.10
N ASP A 45 -11.49 -0.61 -2.69
CA ASP A 45 -11.46 -1.83 -3.50
C ASP A 45 -11.20 -3.05 -2.61
N PRO A 46 -12.19 -3.91 -2.34
CA PRO A 46 -12.00 -5.08 -1.48
C PRO A 46 -11.14 -6.17 -2.11
N ASP A 47 -10.95 -6.12 -3.43
CA ASP A 47 -10.24 -7.12 -4.21
C ASP A 47 -8.74 -6.78 -4.36
N ILE A 48 -8.31 -5.61 -3.87
CA ILE A 48 -6.92 -5.19 -3.86
C ILE A 48 -6.47 -5.00 -2.42
N PHE A 49 -5.50 -5.82 -1.99
CA PHE A 49 -4.85 -5.65 -0.70
C PHE A 49 -3.61 -4.78 -0.89
N PHE A 50 -3.50 -3.67 -0.16
CA PHE A 50 -2.32 -2.80 -0.19
C PHE A 50 -1.63 -2.81 1.18
N LEU A 51 -0.34 -3.16 1.20
CA LEU A 51 0.52 -3.05 2.38
C LEU A 51 1.69 -2.13 2.03
N SER A 52 1.84 -1.03 2.75
CA SER A 52 3.02 -0.16 2.65
C SER A 52 3.77 -0.15 3.98
N THR A 53 5.08 -0.33 3.95
CA THR A 53 5.97 -0.02 5.08
C THR A 53 6.76 1.23 4.75
N HIS A 54 6.61 2.29 5.53
CA HIS A 54 7.26 3.58 5.27
C HIS A 54 7.67 4.29 6.56
N GLN A 55 8.63 5.20 6.46
CA GLN A 55 9.09 5.99 7.60
C GLN A 55 8.12 7.16 7.84
N VAL A 56 7.70 7.31 9.10
CA VAL A 56 6.99 8.48 9.59
C VAL A 56 7.80 9.08 10.73
N SER A 57 8.29 10.29 10.54
CA SER A 57 9.26 10.93 11.43
C SER A 57 10.52 10.07 11.60
N ASN A 58 10.72 9.43 12.75
CA ASN A 58 11.89 8.60 13.07
C ASN A 58 11.55 7.10 13.25
N ASN A 59 10.34 6.67 12.87
CA ASN A 59 9.90 5.29 13.05
C ASN A 59 9.36 4.73 11.73
N PHE A 60 9.62 3.45 11.48
CA PHE A 60 8.91 2.72 10.43
C PHE A 60 7.49 2.41 10.88
N ARG A 61 6.54 2.64 9.98
CA ARG A 61 5.12 2.35 10.16
C ARG A 61 4.65 1.51 8.99
N TYR A 62 3.57 0.76 9.22
CA TYR A 62 2.85 0.10 8.16
C TYR A 62 1.45 0.67 8.00
N VAL A 63 1.00 0.70 6.76
CA VAL A 63 -0.38 1.00 6.36
C VAL A 63 -0.90 -0.20 5.61
N VAL A 64 -2.08 -0.68 6.01
CA VAL A 64 -2.77 -1.81 5.38
C VAL A 64 -4.14 -1.36 4.93
N CYS A 65 -4.48 -1.62 3.67
CA CYS A 65 -5.78 -1.30 3.10
C CYS A 65 -6.38 -2.53 2.42
N SER A 66 -7.38 -3.14 3.08
CA SER A 66 -8.58 -3.81 2.52
C SER A 66 -9.40 -4.47 3.66
N ASN A 67 -10.68 -4.77 3.40
CA ASN A 67 -11.69 -5.23 4.38
C ASN A 67 -11.20 -6.42 5.26
N LEU A 68 -10.86 -6.22 6.53
CA LEU A 68 -11.80 -6.24 7.68
C LEU A 68 -11.40 -5.29 8.83
N PHE A 69 -10.31 -4.53 8.69
CA PHE A 69 -9.95 -3.48 9.63
C PHE A 69 -9.72 -2.22 8.82
N ILE A 70 -10.71 -1.32 8.85
CA ILE A 70 -10.58 0.08 8.42
C ILE A 70 -9.17 0.53 8.79
N CYS A 71 -8.41 0.91 7.77
CA CYS A 71 -7.03 1.37 7.80
C CYS A 71 -6.64 1.91 9.18
N SER A 72 -6.24 1.01 10.10
CA SER A 72 -5.71 1.45 11.37
C SER A 72 -4.29 1.85 11.03
N CYS A 73 -4.14 3.10 10.59
CA CYS A 73 -3.02 3.90 11.07
C CYS A 73 -2.81 3.49 12.54
N TYR A 74 -1.58 3.24 12.96
CA TYR A 74 -1.25 2.83 14.33
C TYR A 74 -1.51 1.36 14.65
N ALA A 75 -0.95 0.47 13.85
CA ALA A 75 -0.18 -0.55 14.54
C ALA A 75 1.30 -0.24 14.23
N SER A 76 1.97 0.34 15.22
CA SER A 76 3.41 0.50 15.21
C SER A 76 3.98 -0.81 15.72
N LEU A 77 4.47 -1.68 14.83
CA LEU A 77 5.60 -2.48 15.24
C LEU A 77 6.76 -1.48 15.34
N ASP A 78 7.14 -1.14 16.56
CA ASP A 78 8.46 -0.58 16.84
C ASP A 78 9.51 -1.63 16.45
N LEU A 79 9.74 -1.80 15.15
CA LEU A 79 10.94 -2.42 14.62
C LEU A 79 12.05 -1.41 14.85
N LYS A 80 12.48 -1.29 16.11
CA LYS A 80 13.76 -0.68 16.45
C LYS A 80 14.82 -1.58 15.82
N PHE A 81 15.27 -1.21 14.63
CA PHE A 81 16.57 -1.66 14.12
C PHE A 81 17.63 -1.02 15.02
N THR A 82 17.80 -1.57 16.23
CA THR A 82 19.04 -1.39 16.98
C THR A 82 20.13 -2.13 16.20
N PRO A 83 21.34 -1.53 16.06
CA PRO A 83 22.43 -2.12 15.31
C PRO A 83 22.82 -3.51 15.84
#